data_AF-A0A183BLK9-F1
#
_entry.id   AF-A0A183BLK9-F1
#
_cell.length_a   1.000
_cell.length_b   1.000
_cell.length_c   1.000
_cell.angle_alpha   90.00
_cell.angle_beta   90.00
_cell.angle_gamma   90.00
#
_symmetry.space_group_name_H-M   'P 1'
#
loop_
_entity.id
_entity.type
_entity.pdbx_description
1 polymer ?
#
loop_
_entity_poly.entity_id
_entity_poly.type
_entity_poly.pdbx_seq_one_letter_code
_entity_poly.pdbx_strand_id
1 'polypeptide(L)'
;MTKRAMCADWSPSGELLLCVISQANPICFNLQNSEHLQLSDPKYSNICTVKSCAFAGEQYMISGSDDWNIYVWKVPTNWSDCADGCARAHTVLEGHRSIVNHVKYGQRSNLLLSCGVEKIVKCWSGLPLRDSYQKPKRRVRIAVPVPYGELEHGAMDSDTEEDLDTLQRFDYFYEQTLRSAARTVIDSSDDDLSDGSSDEEIARMLFPQTQYDEDANDHESFFSEITSGLHSPSPLHSPDSSQSDDN
;
A
#
# COMPACT_ATOMS: atom_id res chain seq x y z
N MET A 1 14.90 1.58 14.47
CA MET A 1 14.02 2.67 13.96
C MET A 1 12.67 2.05 13.63
N THR A 2 11.57 2.48 14.25
CA THR A 2 10.27 1.80 14.11
C THR A 2 9.69 2.02 12.70
N LYS A 3 9.59 0.96 11.90
CA LYS A 3 8.92 0.99 10.58
C LYS A 3 7.42 1.16 10.79
N ARG A 4 6.79 2.11 10.09
CA ARG A 4 5.36 2.44 10.23
C ARG A 4 4.56 1.85 9.07
N ALA A 5 3.53 1.06 9.39
CA ALA A 5 2.51 0.70 8.42
C ALA A 5 1.72 1.96 8.04
N MET A 6 1.50 2.17 6.74
CA MET A 6 0.85 3.39 6.22
C MET A 6 -0.51 3.11 5.60
N CYS A 7 -0.66 1.94 4.99
CA CYS A 7 -1.91 1.49 4.39
C CYS A 7 -1.95 -0.03 4.41
N ALA A 8 -3.14 -0.60 4.56
CA ALA A 8 -3.37 -2.02 4.39
C ALA A 8 -4.67 -2.26 3.60
N ASP A 9 -4.74 -3.37 2.89
CA ASP A 9 -5.94 -3.82 2.19
C ASP A 9 -6.10 -5.34 2.35
N TRP A 10 -7.35 -5.78 2.46
CA TRP A 10 -7.68 -7.20 2.55
C TRP A 10 -7.84 -7.79 1.15
N SER A 11 -7.39 -9.03 0.98
CA SER A 11 -7.86 -9.86 -0.13
C SER A 11 -9.38 -10.05 -0.05
N PRO A 12 -10.09 -10.22 -1.17
CA PRO A 12 -11.54 -10.43 -1.15
C PRO A 12 -11.98 -11.65 -0.33
N SER A 13 -11.17 -12.70 -0.28
CA SER A 13 -11.34 -13.88 0.57
C SER A 13 -11.11 -13.60 2.06
N GLY A 14 -10.33 -12.57 2.40
CA GLY A 14 -9.93 -12.26 3.77
C GLY A 14 -8.76 -13.11 4.29
N GLU A 15 -8.12 -13.91 3.44
CA GLU A 15 -7.03 -14.80 3.85
C GLU A 15 -5.66 -14.10 3.84
N LEU A 16 -5.51 -13.12 2.96
CA LEU A 16 -4.31 -12.33 2.79
C LEU A 16 -4.50 -10.87 3.20
N LEU A 17 -3.46 -10.30 3.80
CA LEU A 17 -3.36 -8.90 4.16
C LEU A 17 -2.16 -8.26 3.44
N LEU A 18 -2.42 -7.25 2.61
CA LEU A 18 -1.38 -6.47 1.95
C LEU A 18 -1.11 -5.22 2.76
N CYS A 19 0.15 -4.97 3.09
CA CYS A 19 0.60 -3.85 3.90
C CYS A 19 1.65 -3.02 3.15
N VAL A 20 1.46 -1.71 3.12
CA VAL A 20 2.46 -0.74 2.66
C VAL A 20 3.18 -0.17 3.87
N ILE A 21 4.50 -0.27 3.86
CA ILE A 21 5.37 0.17 4.94
C ILE A 21 6.18 1.38 4.48
N SER A 22 6.34 2.37 5.37
CA SER A 22 7.11 3.58 5.10
C SER A 22 8.55 3.25 4.69
N GLN A 23 8.98 3.77 3.53
CA GLN A 23 10.34 3.62 3.00
C GLN A 23 10.80 2.17 2.80
N ALA A 24 9.86 1.25 2.61
CA ALA A 24 10.15 -0.16 2.38
C ALA A 24 9.25 -0.74 1.27
N ASN A 25 9.62 -1.93 0.82
CA ASN A 25 8.79 -2.76 -0.03
C ASN A 25 7.47 -3.11 0.69
N PRO A 26 6.34 -3.19 -0.03
CA PRO A 26 5.10 -3.72 0.55
C PRO A 26 5.30 -5.17 0.98
N ILE A 27 4.52 -5.62 1.95
CA ILE A 27 4.52 -7.00 2.43
C ILE A 27 3.12 -7.55 2.35
N CYS A 28 2.97 -8.76 1.81
CA CYS A 28 1.74 -9.53 1.90
C CYS A 28 1.88 -10.58 2.99
N PHE A 29 0.92 -10.64 3.90
CA PHE A 29 0.83 -11.67 4.92
C PHE A 29 -0.23 -12.68 4.51
N ASN A 30 0.08 -13.95 4.66
CA ASN A 30 -0.89 -15.02 4.65
C ASN A 30 -1.29 -15.30 6.11
N LEU A 31 -2.55 -15.07 6.43
CA LEU A 31 -3.02 -15.18 7.81
C LEU A 31 -3.39 -16.61 8.21
N GLN A 32 -3.48 -17.53 7.26
CA GLN A 32 -3.81 -18.93 7.55
C GLN A 32 -2.60 -19.73 8.02
N ASN A 33 -1.43 -19.47 7.44
CA ASN A 33 -0.20 -20.21 7.73
C ASN A 33 0.92 -19.34 8.30
N SER A 34 0.64 -18.05 8.56
CA SER A 34 1.58 -17.07 9.10
C SER A 34 2.83 -16.83 8.23
N GLU A 35 2.77 -17.17 6.94
CA GLU A 35 3.82 -16.83 5.98
C GLU A 35 3.67 -15.38 5.50
N HIS A 36 4.76 -14.82 5.00
CA HIS A 36 4.76 -13.46 4.45
C HIS A 36 5.67 -13.36 3.23
N LEU A 37 5.40 -12.34 2.42
CA LEU A 37 6.06 -12.12 1.15
C LEU A 37 6.36 -10.65 0.96
N GLN A 38 7.64 -10.31 0.85
CA GLN A 38 8.08 -8.97 0.50
C GLN A 38 7.94 -8.76 -1.02
N LEU A 39 7.23 -7.70 -1.41
CA LEU A 39 6.94 -7.37 -2.80
C LEU A 39 8.01 -6.42 -3.34
N SER A 40 8.97 -6.95 -4.10
CA SER A 40 10.17 -6.24 -4.50
C SER A 40 10.19 -5.91 -5.99
N ASP A 41 10.75 -4.75 -6.32
CA ASP A 41 11.23 -4.40 -7.66
C ASP A 41 12.39 -3.39 -7.54
N PRO A 42 13.45 -3.48 -8.36
CA PRO A 42 14.60 -2.57 -8.27
C PRO A 42 14.25 -1.08 -8.40
N LYS A 43 13.15 -0.74 -9.07
CA LYS A 43 12.73 0.65 -9.29
C LYS A 43 11.60 1.08 -8.36
N TYR A 44 10.93 0.14 -7.70
CA TYR A 44 9.86 0.49 -6.76
C TYR A 44 10.43 1.30 -5.59
N SER A 45 9.71 2.36 -5.25
CA SER A 45 10.07 3.27 -4.19
C SER A 45 8.85 3.94 -3.57
N ASN A 46 8.91 4.12 -2.25
CA ASN A 46 7.85 4.65 -1.39
C ASN A 46 8.46 5.51 -0.27
N ILE A 47 9.10 6.59 -0.67
CA ILE A 47 9.95 7.43 0.17
C ILE A 47 9.34 8.83 0.32
N CYS A 48 8.81 9.39 -0.77
CA CYS A 48 8.42 10.80 -0.84
C CYS A 48 7.04 11.06 -0.23
N THR A 49 6.11 10.15 -0.44
CA THR A 49 4.71 10.29 -0.03
C THR A 49 4.13 8.96 0.39
N VAL A 50 3.02 9.00 1.13
CA VAL A 50 2.25 7.80 1.51
C VAL A 50 1.62 7.16 0.27
N LYS A 51 1.68 5.82 0.21
CA LYS A 51 1.05 5.01 -0.84
C LYS A 51 -0.11 4.20 -0.27
N SER A 52 -1.18 4.09 -1.05
CA SER A 52 -2.19 3.06 -0.84
C SER A 52 -1.82 1.78 -1.59
N CYS A 53 -2.47 0.70 -1.20
CA CYS A 53 -2.42 -0.56 -1.92
C CYS A 53 -3.82 -1.07 -2.24
N ALA A 54 -3.89 -2.04 -3.15
CA ALA A 54 -5.13 -2.73 -3.49
C ALA A 54 -4.89 -4.17 -3.93
N PHE A 55 -5.83 -5.06 -3.61
CA PHE A 55 -5.97 -6.34 -4.30
C PHE A 55 -6.76 -6.20 -5.61
N ALA A 56 -6.33 -6.92 -6.64
CA ALA A 56 -7.10 -7.16 -7.86
C ALA A 56 -7.39 -8.66 -7.99
N GLY A 57 -8.65 -9.02 -7.72
CA GLY A 57 -9.04 -10.40 -7.41
C GLY A 57 -8.26 -11.01 -6.25
N GLU A 58 -8.12 -12.33 -6.29
CA GLU A 58 -7.21 -13.12 -5.42
C GLU A 58 -5.81 -13.27 -6.03
N GLN A 59 -5.61 -12.73 -7.23
CA GLN A 59 -4.46 -13.05 -8.06
C GLN A 59 -3.37 -11.99 -8.01
N TYR A 60 -3.73 -10.73 -7.74
CA TYR A 60 -2.81 -9.62 -7.90
C TYR A 60 -2.86 -8.63 -6.74
N MET A 61 -1.70 -8.06 -6.46
CA MET A 61 -1.46 -7.02 -5.46
C MET A 61 -0.88 -5.80 -6.15
N ILE A 62 -1.32 -4.61 -5.75
CA ILE A 62 -1.04 -3.37 -6.49
C ILE A 62 -0.59 -2.28 -5.53
N SER A 63 0.46 -1.53 -5.91
CA SER A 63 0.91 -0.31 -5.23
C SER A 63 1.44 0.71 -6.23
N GLY A 64 1.23 2.00 -5.93
CA GLY A 64 1.85 3.11 -6.67
C GLY A 64 3.26 3.42 -6.16
N SER A 65 4.06 4.15 -6.93
CA SER A 65 5.45 4.47 -6.61
C SER A 65 5.86 5.92 -6.90
N ASP A 66 6.98 6.35 -6.30
CA ASP A 66 7.64 7.64 -6.52
C ASP A 66 8.30 7.76 -7.91
N ASP A 67 8.55 6.64 -8.57
CA ASP A 67 9.07 6.59 -9.95
C ASP A 67 7.99 6.82 -11.02
N TRP A 68 6.78 7.18 -10.58
CA TRP A 68 5.59 7.47 -11.38
C TRP A 68 4.93 6.23 -11.99
N ASN A 69 5.32 5.03 -11.58
CA ASN A 69 4.72 3.80 -12.05
C ASN A 69 3.80 3.16 -11.01
N ILE A 70 3.01 2.19 -11.48
CA ILE A 70 2.22 1.30 -10.64
C ILE A 70 2.79 -0.09 -10.81
N TYR A 71 3.03 -0.76 -9.69
CA TYR A 71 3.59 -2.09 -9.67
C TYR A 71 2.48 -3.08 -9.34
N VAL A 72 2.48 -4.18 -10.08
CA VAL A 72 1.55 -5.28 -9.93
C VAL A 72 2.36 -6.54 -9.64
N TRP A 73 2.10 -7.16 -8.49
CA TRP A 73 2.66 -8.44 -8.09
C TRP A 73 1.60 -9.52 -8.20
N LYS A 74 2.03 -10.75 -8.47
CA LYS A 74 1.14 -11.91 -8.48
C LYS A 74 1.19 -12.59 -7.12
N VAL A 75 0.04 -12.95 -6.58
CA VAL A 75 -0.07 -13.80 -5.40
C VAL A 75 0.47 -15.19 -5.75
N PRO A 76 1.47 -15.73 -5.01
CA PRO A 76 2.03 -17.03 -5.30
C PRO A 76 0.99 -18.12 -5.06
N THR A 77 0.97 -19.14 -5.92
CA THR A 77 0.14 -20.33 -5.71
C THR A 77 0.74 -21.25 -4.66
N ASN A 78 2.08 -21.29 -4.59
CA ASN A 78 2.83 -21.99 -3.57
C ASN A 78 3.83 -21.01 -2.94
N TRP A 79 3.67 -20.74 -1.65
CA TRP A 79 4.50 -19.78 -0.92
C TRP A 79 5.91 -20.33 -0.67
N SER A 80 6.09 -21.65 -0.67
CA SER A 80 7.40 -22.29 -0.58
C SER A 80 8.30 -22.05 -1.80
N ASP A 81 7.73 -21.65 -2.94
CA ASP A 81 8.49 -21.34 -4.16
C ASP A 81 9.19 -19.97 -4.05
N CYS A 82 8.78 -19.13 -3.10
CA CYS A 82 9.40 -17.85 -2.80
C CYS A 82 10.61 -18.08 -1.87
N ALA A 83 11.67 -18.70 -2.40
CA ALA A 83 12.84 -19.15 -1.64
C ALA A 83 13.47 -18.09 -0.72
N ASP A 84 13.35 -16.80 -1.09
CA ASP A 84 13.92 -15.68 -0.35
C ASP A 84 12.85 -14.85 0.40
N GLY A 85 11.61 -15.35 0.53
CA GLY A 85 10.49 -14.57 1.07
C GLY A 85 10.14 -13.33 0.23
N CYS A 86 10.62 -13.26 -1.02
CA CYS A 86 10.47 -12.11 -1.91
C CYS A 86 9.75 -12.49 -3.21
N ALA A 87 8.83 -11.64 -3.67
CA ALA A 87 8.22 -11.73 -4.99
C ALA A 87 8.55 -10.51 -5.85
N ARG A 88 8.98 -10.77 -7.08
CA ARG A 88 9.21 -9.72 -8.08
C ARG A 88 7.92 -9.21 -8.69
N ALA A 89 7.93 -7.95 -9.14
CA ALA A 89 6.81 -7.39 -9.87
C ALA A 89 6.51 -8.23 -11.12
N HIS A 90 5.24 -8.60 -11.30
CA HIS A 90 4.75 -9.32 -12.47
C HIS A 90 4.58 -8.38 -13.67
N THR A 91 4.18 -7.13 -13.41
CA THR A 91 3.96 -6.10 -14.43
C THR A 91 4.10 -4.73 -13.81
N VAL A 92 4.58 -3.78 -14.62
CA VAL A 92 4.69 -2.36 -14.28
C VAL A 92 3.82 -1.58 -15.25
N LEU A 93 2.87 -0.81 -14.72
CA LEU A 93 2.00 0.06 -15.52
C LEU A 93 2.64 1.45 -15.61
N GLU A 94 3.14 1.76 -16.80
CA GLU A 94 3.79 3.03 -17.09
C GLU A 94 2.80 4.03 -17.70
N GLY A 95 2.85 5.29 -17.26
CA GLY A 95 2.11 6.35 -17.93
C GLY A 95 1.69 7.54 -17.06
N HIS A 96 1.77 7.44 -15.73
CA HIS A 96 1.68 8.62 -14.86
C HIS A 96 2.88 9.55 -15.10
N ARG A 97 2.66 10.85 -14.94
CA ARG A 97 3.68 11.90 -15.10
C ARG A 97 4.29 12.35 -13.79
N SER A 98 3.73 11.88 -12.68
CA SER A 98 4.18 12.18 -11.34
C SER A 98 3.88 11.02 -10.39
N ILE A 99 4.26 11.17 -9.13
CA ILE A 99 4.13 10.18 -8.07
C ILE A 99 2.68 9.68 -7.99
N VAL A 100 2.51 8.36 -7.96
CA VAL A 100 1.21 7.71 -7.81
C VAL A 100 0.98 7.41 -6.33
N ASN A 101 -0.02 8.03 -5.71
CA ASN A 101 -0.29 7.85 -4.28
C ASN A 101 -1.35 6.79 -4.02
N HIS A 102 -2.37 6.69 -4.87
CA HIS A 102 -3.52 5.85 -4.64
C HIS A 102 -3.80 4.92 -5.82
N VAL A 103 -4.21 3.71 -5.49
CA VAL A 103 -4.68 2.66 -6.40
C VAL A 103 -5.93 2.00 -5.82
N LYS A 104 -6.93 1.74 -6.65
CA LYS A 104 -8.11 0.94 -6.29
C LYS A 104 -8.61 0.13 -7.47
N TYR A 105 -8.88 -1.16 -7.26
CA TYR A 105 -9.40 -2.06 -8.27
C TYR A 105 -10.90 -2.30 -8.08
N GLY A 106 -11.66 -2.21 -9.17
CA GLY A 106 -13.07 -2.57 -9.19
C GLY A 106 -13.27 -4.01 -9.66
N GLN A 107 -13.61 -4.92 -8.75
CA GLN A 107 -13.81 -6.34 -9.07
C GLN A 107 -14.90 -6.60 -10.11
N ARG A 108 -15.98 -5.81 -10.08
CA ARG A 108 -17.07 -5.95 -11.05
C ARG A 108 -16.75 -5.32 -12.40
N SER A 109 -16.01 -4.22 -12.42
CA SER A 109 -15.68 -3.49 -13.65
C SER A 109 -14.44 -4.03 -14.35
N ASN A 110 -13.58 -4.76 -13.64
CA ASN A 110 -12.24 -5.14 -14.11
C ASN A 110 -11.39 -3.94 -14.53
N LEU A 111 -11.55 -2.84 -13.78
CA LEU A 111 -10.81 -1.60 -14.00
C LEU A 111 -10.00 -1.26 -12.76
N LEU A 112 -8.77 -0.83 -12.98
CA LEU A 112 -7.93 -0.21 -11.97
C LEU A 112 -8.06 1.31 -12.11
N LEU A 113 -8.24 2.01 -10.99
CA LEU A 113 -8.13 3.45 -10.90
C LEU A 113 -6.87 3.83 -10.13
N SER A 114 -6.20 4.88 -10.56
CA SER A 114 -5.08 5.44 -9.82
C SER A 114 -4.99 6.95 -9.93
N CYS A 115 -4.44 7.56 -8.88
CA CYS A 115 -4.20 8.99 -8.80
C CYS A 115 -3.02 9.31 -7.88
N GLY A 116 -2.56 10.55 -7.88
CA GLY A 116 -1.42 10.97 -7.06
C GLY A 116 -1.20 12.46 -7.14
N VAL A 117 0.05 12.86 -7.36
CA VAL A 117 0.43 14.28 -7.51
C VAL A 117 0.01 14.84 -8.88
N GLU A 118 -0.06 13.97 -9.89
CA GLU A 118 -0.69 14.33 -11.17
C GLU A 118 -2.17 14.65 -10.93
N LYS A 119 -2.65 15.79 -11.45
CA LYS A 119 -4.02 16.30 -11.26
C LYS A 119 -5.06 15.53 -12.11
N ILE A 120 -4.85 14.23 -12.31
CA ILE A 120 -5.66 13.35 -13.16
C ILE A 120 -5.85 11.99 -12.46
N VAL A 121 -7.06 11.45 -12.55
CA VAL A 121 -7.34 10.05 -12.22
C VAL A 121 -7.22 9.23 -13.50
N LYS A 122 -6.38 8.19 -13.50
CA LYS A 122 -6.23 7.29 -14.64
C LYS A 122 -7.03 6.02 -14.43
N CYS A 123 -7.65 5.56 -15.51
CA CYS A 123 -8.34 4.28 -15.57
C CYS A 123 -7.53 3.32 -16.44
N TRP A 124 -7.27 2.13 -15.92
CA TRP A 124 -6.51 1.08 -16.58
C TRP A 124 -7.42 -0.11 -16.81
N SER A 125 -7.31 -0.70 -17.99
CA SER A 125 -8.03 -1.90 -18.38
C SER A 125 -7.08 -2.84 -19.11
N GLY A 126 -7.26 -4.14 -18.89
CA GLY A 126 -6.62 -5.17 -19.71
C GLY A 126 -7.24 -5.29 -21.10
N LEU A 127 -8.38 -4.62 -21.35
CA LEU A 127 -9.06 -4.60 -22.64
C LEU A 127 -9.03 -3.19 -23.23
N PRO A 128 -9.01 -3.05 -24.57
CA PRO A 128 -9.10 -1.74 -25.21
C PRO A 128 -10.41 -1.03 -24.83
N LEU A 129 -10.29 0.15 -24.23
CA LEU A 129 -11.42 1.04 -24.00
C LEU A 129 -11.56 2.02 -25.16
N ARG A 130 -12.80 2.40 -25.47
CA ARG A 130 -13.08 3.47 -26.44
C ARG A 130 -12.39 4.76 -25.99
N ASP A 131 -11.78 5.47 -26.93
CA ASP A 131 -11.07 6.73 -26.69
C ASP A 131 -9.92 6.61 -25.66
N SER A 132 -9.39 5.39 -25.46
CA SER A 132 -8.22 5.17 -24.62
C SER A 132 -6.96 5.81 -25.23
N TYR A 133 -6.23 6.55 -24.41
CA TYR A 133 -4.95 7.14 -24.80
C TYR A 133 -3.80 6.15 -24.56
N GLN A 134 -3.47 5.38 -25.60
CA GLN A 134 -2.48 4.29 -25.52
C GLN A 134 -1.02 4.77 -25.42
N LYS A 135 -0.75 6.06 -25.62
CA LYS A 135 0.62 6.62 -25.66
C LYS A 135 0.80 7.74 -24.65
N PRO A 136 0.76 7.48 -23.32
CA PRO A 136 0.84 8.50 -22.28
C PRO A 136 1.97 9.53 -22.54
N LYS A 137 1.68 10.82 -22.36
CA LYS A 137 2.71 11.88 -22.41
C LYS A 137 3.66 11.60 -21.26
N ARG A 138 4.93 11.33 -21.56
CA ARG A 138 5.95 11.07 -20.55
C ARG A 138 6.60 12.38 -20.12
N ARG A 139 6.77 12.56 -18.81
CA ARG A 139 7.61 13.62 -18.25
C ARG A 139 9.05 13.14 -18.21
N VAL A 140 10.00 14.07 -18.26
CA VAL A 140 11.42 13.79 -17.97
C VAL A 140 11.74 14.38 -16.60
N ARG A 141 12.39 13.58 -15.75
CA ARG A 141 12.80 14.01 -14.41
C ARG A 141 13.90 15.07 -14.53
N ILE A 142 13.79 16.16 -13.78
CA ILE A 142 14.81 17.22 -13.77
C ILE A 142 15.69 17.01 -12.54
N ALA A 143 16.94 16.58 -12.77
CA ALA A 143 17.88 16.21 -11.70
C ALA A 143 18.63 17.40 -11.07
N VAL A 144 18.52 18.60 -11.65
CA VAL A 144 19.20 19.81 -11.19
C VAL A 144 18.14 20.84 -10.80
N PRO A 145 18.09 21.32 -9.54
CA PRO A 145 17.22 22.41 -9.16
C PRO A 145 17.54 23.64 -10.01
N VAL A 146 16.54 24.22 -10.66
CA VAL A 146 16.67 25.59 -11.14
C VAL A 146 16.72 26.48 -9.89
N PRO A 147 17.77 27.28 -9.66
CA PRO A 147 17.85 28.14 -8.50
C PRO A 147 16.62 29.05 -8.43
N TYR A 148 16.04 29.15 -7.23
CA TYR A 148 14.87 29.98 -6.97
C TYR A 148 15.16 31.43 -7.40
N GLY A 149 14.51 31.89 -8.48
CA GLY A 149 14.70 33.22 -9.05
C GLY A 149 15.05 33.28 -10.55
N GLU A 150 15.43 32.17 -11.18
CA GLU A 150 15.71 32.10 -12.63
C GLU A 150 14.58 31.47 -13.46
N LEU A 151 13.48 31.10 -12.82
CA LEU A 151 12.25 30.73 -13.52
C LEU A 151 11.66 32.02 -14.11
N GLU A 152 12.05 32.35 -15.35
CA GLU A 152 11.28 33.28 -16.16
C GLU A 152 9.82 32.86 -16.05
N HIS A 153 8.95 33.80 -15.68
CA HIS A 153 7.49 33.64 -15.66
C HIS A 153 6.98 33.53 -17.11
N GLY A 154 7.46 32.52 -17.82
CA GLY A 154 7.20 32.25 -19.22
C GLY A 154 6.01 31.30 -19.33
N ALA A 155 4.94 31.86 -19.88
CA ALA A 155 3.69 31.22 -20.31
C ALA A 155 2.64 30.99 -19.20
N MET A 156 1.83 32.04 -19.04
CA MET A 156 0.43 31.97 -18.65
C MET A 156 -0.35 31.03 -19.61
N ASP A 157 -1.28 30.24 -19.03
CA ASP A 157 -2.35 29.39 -19.59
C ASP A 157 -2.08 27.89 -19.37
N SER A 158 -2.78 27.14 -18.51
CA SER A 158 -4.22 27.00 -18.42
C SER A 158 -4.56 26.11 -17.19
N ASP A 159 -5.82 26.07 -16.77
CA ASP A 159 -6.44 25.39 -15.62
C ASP A 159 -6.10 23.89 -15.38
N THR A 160 -5.15 23.30 -16.08
CA THR A 160 -4.80 21.86 -16.04
C THR A 160 -3.29 21.57 -16.01
N GLU A 161 -2.41 22.56 -16.07
CA GLU A 161 -0.98 22.31 -15.94
C GLU A 161 -0.57 22.10 -14.46
N GLU A 162 0.21 21.05 -14.26
CA GLU A 162 0.71 20.65 -12.95
C GLU A 162 1.63 21.75 -12.43
N ASP A 163 1.66 21.97 -11.11
CA ASP A 163 2.56 22.96 -10.53
C ASP A 163 4.01 22.46 -10.70
N LEU A 164 4.68 22.95 -11.75
CA LEU A 164 6.03 22.54 -12.15
C LEU A 164 7.02 22.70 -11.00
N ASP A 165 6.82 23.70 -10.14
CA ASP A 165 7.63 23.97 -8.97
C ASP A 165 7.45 22.86 -7.92
N THR A 166 6.21 22.49 -7.59
CA THR A 166 5.91 21.33 -6.73
C THR A 166 6.49 20.03 -7.29
N LEU A 167 6.36 19.80 -8.60
CA LEU A 167 6.90 18.62 -9.26
C LEU A 167 8.43 18.54 -9.20
N GLN A 168 9.12 19.68 -9.31
CA GLN A 168 10.58 19.75 -9.18
C GLN A 168 11.04 19.49 -7.74
N ARG A 169 10.28 19.95 -6.74
CA ARG A 169 10.59 19.63 -5.33
C ARG A 169 10.56 18.13 -5.03
N PHE A 170 9.57 17.42 -5.58
CA PHE A 170 9.49 15.97 -5.43
C PHE A 170 10.66 15.25 -6.12
N ASP A 171 11.03 15.68 -7.34
CA ASP A 171 12.20 15.15 -8.04
C ASP A 171 13.47 15.35 -7.21
N TYR A 172 13.67 16.55 -6.67
CA TYR A 172 14.81 16.88 -5.84
C TYR A 172 14.88 16.02 -4.57
N PHE A 173 13.75 15.88 -3.84
CA PHE A 173 13.70 15.07 -2.63
C PHE A 173 14.05 13.61 -2.91
N TYR A 174 13.45 13.04 -3.97
CA TYR A 174 13.72 11.68 -4.42
C TYR A 174 15.21 11.46 -4.73
N GLU A 175 15.81 12.33 -5.54
CA GLU A 175 17.24 12.27 -5.90
C GLU A 175 18.15 12.44 -4.68
N GLN A 176 17.80 13.32 -3.74
CA GLN A 176 18.56 13.51 -2.51
C GLN A 176 18.54 12.26 -1.64
N THR A 177 17.39 11.58 -1.51
CA THR A 177 17.31 10.33 -0.74
C THR A 177 18.11 9.22 -1.41
N LEU A 178 18.05 9.07 -2.73
CA LEU A 178 18.88 8.09 -3.45
C LEU A 178 20.37 8.35 -3.24
N ARG A 179 20.81 9.60 -3.31
CA ARG A 179 22.22 9.98 -3.06
C ARG A 179 22.63 9.71 -1.62
N SER A 180 21.74 9.95 -0.65
CA SER A 180 22.00 9.64 0.76
C SER A 180 22.18 8.14 0.96
N ALA A 181 21.28 7.32 0.40
CA ALA A 181 21.36 5.87 0.49
C ALA A 181 22.66 5.34 -0.15
N ALA A 182 23.04 5.86 -1.32
CA ALA A 182 24.29 5.48 -1.98
C ALA A 182 25.54 5.83 -1.17
N ARG A 183 25.55 6.96 -0.44
CA ARG A 183 26.66 7.34 0.44
C ARG A 183 26.80 6.41 1.64
N THR A 184 25.68 6.02 2.25
CA THR A 184 25.70 5.07 3.38
C THR A 184 26.30 3.73 2.99
N VAL A 185 26.03 3.23 1.78
CA VAL A 185 26.59 1.96 1.28
C VAL A 185 28.12 2.03 1.09
N ILE A 186 28.65 3.19 0.71
CA ILE A 186 30.11 3.39 0.52
C ILE A 186 30.81 3.52 1.88
N ASP A 187 30.15 4.08 2.89
CA ASP A 187 30.68 4.22 4.25
C ASP A 187 30.59 2.90 5.04
N SER A 188 29.59 2.06 4.75
CA SER A 188 29.39 0.76 5.39
C SER A 188 30.23 -0.38 4.81
N SER A 189 31.02 -0.15 3.75
CA SER A 189 31.90 -1.18 3.19
C SER A 189 33.17 -1.44 4.01
N ASP A 190 33.39 -0.68 5.08
CA ASP A 190 34.60 -0.76 5.91
C ASP A 190 34.37 -1.39 7.31
N ASP A 191 33.15 -1.78 7.69
CA ASP A 191 32.87 -2.41 8.99
C ASP A 191 32.04 -3.71 8.87
N ASP A 192 32.61 -4.80 9.38
CA ASP A 192 32.14 -6.18 9.24
C ASP A 192 31.18 -6.61 10.39
N LEU A 193 30.17 -7.41 10.00
CA LEU A 193 29.33 -8.35 10.79
C LEU A 193 28.27 -7.83 11.80
N SER A 194 27.01 -7.82 11.35
CA SER A 194 25.91 -8.70 11.79
C SER A 194 24.56 -7.99 11.58
N ASP A 195 23.66 -8.58 10.79
CA ASP A 195 22.26 -8.15 10.81
C ASP A 195 21.34 -9.36 10.62
N GLY A 196 20.60 -9.67 11.69
CA GLY A 196 19.49 -10.60 11.64
C GLY A 196 18.34 -9.93 10.91
N SER A 197 17.83 -10.59 9.88
CA SER A 197 16.79 -10.10 8.98
C SER A 197 15.63 -9.39 9.70
N SER A 198 15.55 -8.07 9.52
CA SER A 198 14.49 -7.18 10.02
C SER A 198 13.06 -7.54 9.56
N ASP A 199 12.92 -8.50 8.65
CA ASP A 199 11.63 -8.98 8.15
C ASP A 199 10.99 -10.03 9.09
N GLU A 200 11.79 -10.79 9.84
CA GLU A 200 11.29 -11.71 10.89
C GLU A 200 10.65 -10.98 12.07
N GLU A 201 11.15 -9.80 12.44
CA GLU A 201 10.59 -8.99 13.54
C GLU A 201 9.21 -8.43 13.20
N ILE A 202 8.95 -8.12 11.93
CA ILE A 202 7.64 -7.65 11.46
C ILE A 202 6.62 -8.80 11.51
N ALA A 203 7.03 -10.01 11.11
CA ALA A 203 6.19 -11.20 11.25
C ALA A 203 5.90 -11.54 12.73
N ARG A 204 6.88 -11.40 13.63
CA ARG A 204 6.69 -11.60 15.08
C ARG A 204 5.77 -10.55 15.72
N MET A 205 5.74 -9.32 15.21
CA MET A 205 4.81 -8.27 15.70
C MET A 205 3.36 -8.53 15.28
N LEU A 206 3.11 -9.20 14.16
CA LEU A 206 1.77 -9.51 13.65
C LEU A 206 1.26 -10.89 14.10
N PHE A 207 2.16 -11.81 14.41
CA PHE A 207 1.87 -13.11 15.01
C PHE A 207 2.66 -13.27 16.31
N PRO A 208 2.12 -12.85 17.47
CA PRO A 208 2.73 -13.16 18.74
C PRO A 208 2.79 -14.68 18.87
N GLN A 209 3.99 -15.25 18.95
CA GLN A 209 4.10 -16.63 19.44
C GLN A 209 3.58 -16.61 20.87
N THR A 210 2.42 -17.20 21.10
CA THR A 210 1.94 -17.50 22.44
C THR A 210 2.90 -18.54 23.03
N GLN A 211 3.94 -18.09 23.71
CA GLN A 211 4.51 -18.87 24.79
C GLN A 211 3.40 -18.95 25.84
N TYR A 212 2.76 -20.11 25.89
CA TYR A 212 1.96 -20.50 27.05
C TYR A 212 2.92 -20.62 28.23
N ASP A 213 3.06 -19.54 29.00
CA ASP A 213 3.50 -19.63 30.39
C ASP A 213 2.32 -20.22 31.17
N GLU A 214 2.50 -21.42 31.73
CA GLU A 214 1.47 -22.17 32.47
C GLU A 214 1.02 -21.51 33.78
N ASP A 215 1.48 -20.31 34.13
CA ASP A 215 1.22 -19.69 35.42
C ASP A 215 0.79 -18.22 35.31
N ALA A 216 -0.45 -17.98 34.86
CA ALA A 216 -1.23 -16.81 35.30
C ALA A 216 -2.70 -16.93 34.89
N ASN A 217 -3.55 -17.15 35.89
CA ASN A 217 -5.00 -16.96 35.81
C ASN A 217 -5.28 -15.48 35.52
N ASP A 218 -5.74 -15.15 34.31
CA ASP A 218 -6.70 -14.07 34.00
C ASP A 218 -6.76 -13.84 32.48
N HIS A 219 -7.66 -14.57 31.80
CA HIS A 219 -8.01 -14.32 30.39
C HIS A 219 -9.53 -14.26 30.21
N GLU A 220 -10.10 -13.05 30.28
CA GLU A 220 -11.28 -12.63 29.52
C GLU A 220 -10.99 -11.22 28.96
N SER A 221 -10.45 -11.06 27.75
CA SER A 221 -11.07 -11.13 26.40
C SER A 221 -11.61 -9.79 25.88
N PHE A 222 -10.71 -8.89 25.48
CA PHE A 222 -11.02 -7.66 24.71
C PHE A 222 -11.79 -7.93 23.40
N PHE A 223 -11.65 -9.13 22.81
CA PHE A 223 -12.33 -9.51 21.58
C PHE A 223 -13.80 -9.97 21.78
N SER A 224 -14.22 -10.30 23.01
CA SER A 224 -15.63 -10.66 23.27
C SER A 224 -16.55 -9.43 23.18
N GLU A 225 -16.03 -8.25 23.52
CA GLU A 225 -16.74 -6.97 23.50
C GLU A 225 -17.15 -6.52 22.07
N ILE A 226 -16.35 -6.85 21.06
CA ILE A 226 -16.62 -6.45 19.67
C ILE A 226 -17.68 -7.36 19.02
N THR A 227 -17.73 -8.63 19.43
CA THR A 227 -18.70 -9.60 18.85
C THR A 227 -20.11 -9.49 19.43
N SER A 228 -20.27 -8.91 20.63
CA SER A 228 -21.60 -8.74 21.26
C SER A 228 -22.39 -7.54 20.72
N GLY A 229 -21.75 -6.63 19.98
CA GLY A 229 -22.38 -5.41 19.45
C GLY A 229 -23.13 -5.58 18.12
N LEU A 230 -23.10 -6.76 17.49
CA LEU A 230 -23.69 -6.98 16.17
C LEU A 230 -24.55 -8.25 16.14
N HIS A 231 -25.85 -8.08 16.47
CA HIS A 231 -27.08 -8.81 16.04
C HIS A 231 -28.11 -8.67 17.19
N SER A 232 -29.39 -8.30 17.07
CA SER A 232 -30.32 -7.89 16.00
C SER A 232 -31.62 -7.37 16.71
N PRO A 233 -32.68 -6.89 16.02
CA PRO A 233 -33.70 -5.97 16.58
C PRO A 233 -34.74 -6.63 17.51
N SER A 234 -35.27 -5.84 18.44
CA SER A 234 -36.26 -6.24 19.46
C SER A 234 -37.63 -6.63 18.87
N PRO A 235 -38.30 -7.71 19.36
CA PRO A 235 -39.67 -8.03 18.96
C PRO A 235 -40.71 -7.13 19.66
N LEU A 236 -41.79 -6.86 18.94
CA LEU A 236 -42.96 -6.11 19.36
C LEU A 236 -43.61 -6.64 20.65
N HIS A 237 -44.04 -5.70 21.50
CA HIS A 237 -44.94 -5.90 22.63
C HIS A 237 -46.26 -6.56 22.20
N SER A 238 -46.66 -7.62 22.89
CA SER A 238 -48.06 -8.07 23.00
C SER A 238 -48.49 -8.07 24.46
N PRO A 239 -49.79 -7.83 24.75
CA PRO A 239 -50.22 -7.22 26.00
C PRO A 239 -50.41 -8.25 27.12
N ASP A 240 -50.23 -7.76 28.35
CA ASP A 240 -50.45 -8.50 29.58
C ASP A 240 -51.95 -8.55 29.91
N SER A 241 -52.39 -9.69 30.40
CA SER A 241 -53.77 -9.98 30.77
C SER A 241 -53.87 -10.35 32.24
N SER A 242 -54.57 -9.55 33.02
CA SER A 242 -55.24 -9.95 34.26
C SER A 242 -56.39 -8.96 34.50
N GLN A 243 -57.65 -9.40 34.39
CA GLN A 243 -58.56 -9.65 35.53
C GLN A 243 -58.66 -8.44 36.48
N SER A 244 -59.81 -7.86 36.82
CA SER A 244 -61.18 -8.38 36.96
C SER A 244 -62.10 -7.20 37.33
N ASP A 245 -63.36 -7.29 36.89
CA ASP A 245 -64.59 -6.94 37.59
C ASP A 245 -64.93 -5.52 38.08
N ASP A 246 -66.17 -5.18 37.74
CA ASP A 246 -67.21 -4.48 38.50
C ASP A 246 -67.56 -2.99 38.26
N ASN A 247 -68.86 -2.85 37.94
CA ASN A 247 -69.78 -1.71 37.84
C ASN A 247 -69.79 -0.83 36.58
#